data_AF-D1AHM7-F1
#
_entry.id   AF-D1AHM7-F1
#
_cell.length_a   1.000
_cell.length_b   1.000
_cell.length_c   1.000
_cell.angle_alpha   90.00
_cell.angle_beta   90.00
_cell.angle_gamma   90.00
#
_symmetry.space_group_name_H-M   'P 1'
#
loop_
_entity.id
_entity.type
_entity.pdbx_description
1 polymer ?
#
loop_
_entity_poly.entity_id
_entity_poly.type
_entity_poly.pdbx_seq_one_letter_code
_entity_poly.pdbx_strand_id
1 'polypeptide(L)'
;MARLLKADIEALKDLHEEGFTFLARDENGKLWTFMDEHIGDIEKEDNIWICEDYCKSINKKLFKFIKWEDEKPTSIRELMKEVK
;
A
#
# COMPACT_ATOMS: atom_id res chain seq x y z
N MET A 1 -6.93 -18.12 6.50
CA MET A 1 -7.49 -16.83 6.07
C MET A 1 -6.79 -15.74 6.85
N ALA A 2 -5.93 -14.97 6.18
CA ALA A 2 -5.22 -13.85 6.76
C ALA A 2 -6.26 -12.77 7.13
N ARG A 3 -6.34 -12.39 8.41
CA ARG A 3 -7.29 -11.39 8.89
C ARG A 3 -6.52 -10.12 9.18
N LEU A 4 -6.93 -9.01 8.57
CA LEU A 4 -6.40 -7.69 8.89
C LEU A 4 -6.70 -7.37 10.37
N LEU A 5 -5.69 -6.87 11.09
CA LEU A 5 -5.86 -6.45 12.47
C LEU A 5 -6.64 -5.14 12.51
N LYS A 6 -7.24 -4.80 13.66
CA LYS A 6 -7.88 -3.49 13.85
C LYS A 6 -6.95 -2.33 13.48
N ALA A 7 -5.68 -2.43 13.87
CA ALA A 7 -4.66 -1.45 13.53
C ALA A 7 -4.40 -1.33 12.00
N ASP A 8 -4.50 -2.43 11.25
CA ASP A 8 -4.37 -2.39 9.79
C ASP A 8 -5.59 -1.70 9.16
N ILE A 9 -6.79 -1.93 9.70
CA ILE A 9 -8.04 -1.31 9.22
C ILE A 9 -8.05 0.20 9.53
N GLU A 10 -7.63 0.59 10.73
CA GLU A 10 -7.48 2.01 11.11
C GLU A 10 -6.46 2.69 10.20
N ALA A 11 -5.30 2.07 9.97
CA ALA A 11 -4.32 2.60 9.04
C ALA A 11 -4.86 2.75 7.60
N LEU A 12 -5.65 1.79 7.08
CA LEU A 12 -6.28 1.91 5.76
C LEU A 12 -7.27 3.08 5.70
N LYS A 13 -8.02 3.33 6.77
CA LYS A 13 -8.93 4.47 6.86
C LYS A 13 -8.18 5.79 6.88
N ASP A 14 -7.17 5.91 7.73
CA ASP A 14 -6.34 7.12 7.84
C ASP A 14 -5.70 7.44 6.48
N LEU A 15 -5.17 6.43 5.79
CA LEU A 15 -4.57 6.61 4.46
C LEU A 15 -5.60 7.04 3.40
N HIS A 16 -6.80 6.47 3.43
CA HIS A 16 -7.87 6.87 2.53
C HIS A 16 -8.36 8.29 2.83
N GLU A 17 -8.38 8.72 4.09
CA GLU A 17 -8.69 10.10 4.49
C GLU A 17 -7.58 11.09 4.10
N GLU A 18 -6.31 10.66 4.15
CA GLU A 18 -5.15 11.42 3.63
C GLU A 18 -5.13 11.51 2.08
N GLY A 19 -6.03 10.81 1.38
CA GLY A 19 -6.14 10.83 -0.09
C GLY A 19 -5.35 9.74 -0.82
N PHE A 20 -4.64 8.87 -0.10
CA PHE A 20 -3.97 7.73 -0.70
C PHE A 20 -4.97 6.68 -1.15
N THR A 21 -4.68 6.05 -2.28
CA THR A 21 -5.59 5.11 -2.95
C THR A 21 -4.94 3.75 -3.17
N PHE A 22 -3.60 3.70 -3.22
CA PHE A 22 -2.83 2.48 -3.45
C PHE A 22 -1.73 2.29 -2.42
N LEU A 23 -1.34 1.03 -2.25
CA LEU A 23 -0.25 0.58 -1.40
C LEU A 23 0.62 -0.38 -2.20
N ALA A 24 1.93 -0.33 -1.96
CA ALA A 24 2.83 -1.36 -2.45
C ALA A 24 3.92 -1.65 -1.42
N ARG A 25 4.47 -2.84 -1.49
CA ARG A 25 5.60 -3.23 -0.63
C ARG A 25 6.80 -3.54 -1.52
N ASP A 26 7.94 -2.98 -1.17
CA ASP A 26 9.20 -3.32 -1.85
C ASP A 26 9.84 -4.58 -1.25
N GLU A 27 10.89 -5.08 -1.91
CA GLU A 27 11.64 -6.27 -1.46
C GLU A 27 12.29 -6.09 -0.09
N ASN A 28 12.58 -4.85 0.30
CA ASN A 28 13.12 -4.49 1.62
C ASN A 28 12.03 -4.53 2.71
N GLY A 29 10.79 -4.84 2.34
CA GLY A 29 9.64 -4.94 3.22
C GLY A 29 9.09 -3.59 3.66
N LYS A 30 9.51 -2.49 3.01
CA LYS A 30 9.00 -1.13 3.24
C LYS A 30 7.70 -0.94 2.45
N LEU A 31 6.74 -0.32 3.11
CA LEU A 31 5.43 -0.03 2.55
C LEU A 31 5.39 1.40 2.03
N TRP A 32 4.90 1.54 0.81
CA TRP A 32 4.75 2.79 0.09
C TRP A 32 3.28 3.01 -0.22
N THR A 33 2.81 4.24 -0.04
CA THR A 33 1.45 4.67 -0.38
C THR A 33 1.48 5.53 -1.63
N PHE A 34 0.43 5.48 -2.44
CA PHE A 34 0.32 6.28 -3.66
C PHE A 34 -1.09 6.81 -3.84
N MET A 35 -1.20 7.97 -4.49
CA MET A 35 -2.45 8.59 -4.87
C MET A 35 -2.85 8.12 -6.28
N ASP A 36 -4.16 7.99 -6.54
CA ASP A 36 -4.71 7.51 -7.82
C ASP A 36 -4.25 8.34 -9.02
N GLU A 37 -4.14 9.66 -8.83
CA GLU A 37 -3.73 10.59 -9.88
C GLU A 37 -2.29 10.36 -10.38
N HIS A 38 -1.45 9.67 -9.60
CA HIS A 38 -0.04 9.44 -9.87
C HIS A 38 0.31 7.97 -10.08
N ILE A 39 -0.68 7.05 -10.17
CA ILE A 39 -0.37 5.62 -10.34
C ILE A 39 0.34 5.31 -11.65
N GLY A 40 0.11 6.11 -12.70
CA GLY A 40 0.80 5.99 -13.98
C GLY A 40 2.28 6.40 -13.93
N ASP A 41 2.66 7.20 -12.93
CA ASP A 41 4.03 7.70 -12.72
C ASP A 41 4.82 6.79 -11.77
N ILE A 42 4.22 5.69 -11.29
CA ILE A 42 4.87 4.75 -10.41
C ILE A 42 5.70 3.79 -11.27
N GLU A 43 7.01 3.88 -11.12
CA GLU A 43 7.94 2.95 -11.74
C GLU A 43 8.50 1.98 -10.69
N LYS A 44 8.71 0.72 -11.11
CA LYS A 44 9.39 -0.28 -10.30
C LYS A 44 10.77 -0.50 -10.88
N GLU A 45 11.77 0.09 -10.25
CA GLU A 45 13.18 -0.08 -10.62
C GLU A 45 13.87 -0.92 -9.54
N ASP A 46 14.58 -1.97 -9.94
CA ASP A 46 15.28 -2.89 -9.01
C ASP A 46 14.41 -3.38 -7.83
N ASN A 47 13.14 -3.69 -8.08
CA ASN A 47 12.15 -4.10 -7.06
C ASN A 47 11.81 -3.04 -5.98
N ILE A 48 12.24 -1.80 -6.19
CA ILE A 48 11.90 -0.64 -5.37
C ILE A 48 10.85 0.18 -6.13
N TRP A 49 9.85 0.66 -5.40
CA TRP A 49 8.85 1.56 -5.95
C TRP A 49 9.37 3.00 -5.91
N ILE A 50 9.52 3.61 -7.09
CA ILE A 50 9.97 5.00 -7.25
C ILE A 50 8.77 5.86 -7.61
N CYS A 51 8.62 6.96 -6.89
CA CYS A 51 7.63 8.00 -7.14
C CYS A 51 8.25 9.32 -6.67
N GLU A 52 8.32 10.31 -7.56
CA GLU A 52 9.13 11.51 -7.34
C GLU A 52 8.57 12.44 -6.25
N ASP A 53 7.25 12.54 -6.06
CA ASP A 53 6.69 13.56 -5.15
C ASP A 53 5.45 13.16 -4.33
N TYR A 54 4.83 11.99 -4.60
CA TYR A 54 3.48 11.69 -4.09
C TYR A 54 3.36 10.37 -3.32
N CYS A 55 4.50 9.85 -2.84
CA CYS A 55 4.53 8.64 -2.04
C CYS A 55 4.98 8.89 -0.60
N LYS A 56 4.36 8.17 0.34
CA LYS A 56 4.75 8.19 1.77
C LYS A 56 5.12 6.77 2.17
N SER A 57 6.22 6.64 2.89
CA SER A 57 6.58 5.37 3.50
C SER A 57 5.88 5.21 4.84
N ILE A 58 5.22 4.07 5.04
CA ILE A 58 4.52 3.77 6.29
C ILE A 58 5.15 2.58 7.03
N ASN A 59 4.68 2.33 8.25
CA ASN A 59 5.27 1.36 9.16
C ASN A 59 5.30 -0.06 8.56
N LYS A 60 6.50 -0.62 8.39
CA LYS A 60 6.76 -1.98 7.88
C LYS A 60 6.09 -3.13 8.66
N LYS A 61 5.53 -2.85 9.84
CA LYS A 61 4.83 -3.84 10.67
C LYS A 61 3.35 -4.00 10.33
N LEU A 62 2.76 -3.05 9.61
CA LEU A 62 1.38 -3.15 9.12
C LEU A 62 1.32 -4.11 7.93
N PHE A 63 0.15 -4.70 7.68
CA PHE A 63 -0.13 -5.49 6.48
C PHE A 63 0.79 -6.71 6.25
N LYS A 64 1.36 -7.28 7.32
CA LYS A 64 2.26 -8.45 7.24
C LYS A 64 1.61 -9.70 6.68
N PHE A 65 0.29 -9.79 6.76
CA PHE A 65 -0.48 -10.94 6.32
C PHE A 65 -0.91 -10.86 4.85
N ILE A 66 -0.80 -9.66 4.25
CA ILE A 66 -1.01 -9.49 2.82
C ILE A 66 0.24 -9.99 2.13
N LYS A 67 0.07 -11.00 1.27
CA LYS A 67 1.11 -11.35 0.32
C LYS A 67 1.07 -10.31 -0.78
N TRP A 68 2.11 -9.50 -0.84
CA TRP A 68 2.32 -8.53 -1.91
C TRP A 68 2.94 -9.31 -3.07
N GLU A 69 2.11 -9.94 -3.91
CA GLU A 69 2.58 -10.78 -5.02
C GLU A 69 2.90 -9.96 -6.28
N ASP A 70 2.67 -8.64 -6.27
CA ASP A 70 2.32 -7.95 -7.50
C ASP A 70 3.46 -7.16 -8.19
N GLU A 71 3.39 -7.20 -9.53
CA GLU A 71 4.02 -6.30 -10.48
C GLU A 71 3.45 -4.87 -10.41
N LYS A 72 2.34 -4.67 -9.66
CA LYS A 72 1.59 -3.39 -9.55
C LYS A 72 1.20 -3.09 -8.10
N PRO A 73 0.97 -1.81 -7.74
CA PRO A 73 0.43 -1.45 -6.43
C PRO A 73 -0.99 -2.00 -6.19
N THR A 74 -1.30 -2.41 -4.97
CA THR A 74 -2.61 -2.91 -4.54
C THR A 74 -3.52 -1.77 -4.11
N SER A 75 -4.81 -1.80 -4.47
CA SER A 75 -5.76 -0.76 -4.06
C SER A 75 -6.15 -0.87 -2.57
N ILE A 76 -6.12 0.26 -1.85
CA ILE A 76 -6.59 0.36 -0.47
C ILE A 76 -8.06 -0.07 -0.37
N ARG A 77 -8.88 0.31 -1.35
CA ARG A 77 -10.31 -0.05 -1.39
C ARG A 77 -10.52 -1.57 -1.51
N GLU A 78 -9.67 -2.27 -2.24
CA GLU A 78 -9.73 -3.73 -2.34
C GLU A 78 -9.32 -4.39 -1.03
N LEU A 79 -8.23 -3.93 -0.42
CA LEU A 79 -7.80 -4.41 0.90
C LEU A 79 -8.89 -4.23 1.97
N MET A 80 -9.62 -3.11 1.93
CA MET A 80 -10.76 -2.88 2.84
C MET A 80 -11.93 -3.84 2.58
N LYS A 81 -12.12 -4.33 1.35
CA LYS A 81 -13.19 -5.31 1.03
C LYS A 81 -12.84 -6.72 1.51
N GLU A 82 -11.57 -7.07 1.57
CA GLU A 82 -11.10 -8.36 2.08
C GLU A 82 -11.23 -8.50 3.61
N VAL A 83 -11.60 -7.42 4.31
CA VAL A 83 -11.83 -7.39 5.77
C VAL A 83 -13.14 -8.08 6.21
N LYS A 84 -13.95 -8.61 5.29
CA LYS A 84 -15.28 -9.19 5.59
C LYS A 84 -15.25 -10.34 6.62
#